data_AF-A0A537K079-F1
#
_entry.id   AF-A0A537K079-F1
#
_cell.length_a   1.000
_cell.length_b   1.000
_cell.length_c   1.000
_cell.angle_alpha   90.00
_cell.angle_beta   90.00
_cell.angle_gamma   90.00
#
_symmetry.space_group_name_H-M   'P 1'
#
loop_
_entity.id
_entity.type
_entity.pdbx_description
1 polymer ?
#
loop_
_entity_poly.entity_id
_entity_poly.type
_entity_poly.pdbx_seq_one_letter_code
_entity_poly.pdbx_strand_id
1 'polypeptide(L)'
;MSERVIRRLREQILRQHRVRSKSKAFRFIRTVGYCYAFTPGPGRLPSLFEVLDTRSDDRRWAWAWDWKDALPTEKRVFYGRILARKPTFISLEFLPHFFALTGNVGEPDDYLRLYEAGRLSALAKRVYEVVAAGGPLTTRQIRAAVEPDRRGSSARLLRALAELQNLFLLARIGEVGDNPGNYAYVWDLLARWLPDVAGRAAGISHRAAAAAVLEQYVRITGAPRPEEAAGLFGWPPSVLATAVGDLLGESVLDLARGPNGEDRLVLRTTLERLRRGRS
;
A
#
# COMPACT_ATOMS: atom_id res chain seq x y z
N MET A 1 -2.25 27.43 8.92
CA MET A 1 -0.99 26.99 8.29
C MET A 1 -0.97 27.50 6.87
N SER A 2 0.07 28.24 6.48
CA SER A 2 0.18 28.72 5.11
C SER A 2 0.65 27.61 4.17
N GLU A 3 0.37 27.75 2.88
CA GLU A 3 0.80 26.81 1.85
C GLU A 3 2.33 26.62 1.81
N ARG A 4 3.09 27.70 2.04
CA ARG A 4 4.56 27.64 2.17
C ARG A 4 5.02 26.69 3.28
N VAL A 5 4.34 26.68 4.44
CA VAL A 5 4.68 25.79 5.56
C VAL A 5 4.36 24.34 5.19
N ILE A 6 3.19 24.08 4.60
CA ILE A 6 2.79 22.73 4.18
C ILE A 6 3.77 22.15 3.15
N ARG A 7 4.17 22.96 2.16
CA ARG A 7 5.18 22.56 1.18
C ARG A 7 6.53 22.26 1.83
N ARG A 8 6.99 23.12 2.75
CA ARG A 8 8.25 22.94 3.46
C ARG A 8 8.28 21.65 4.28
N LEU A 9 7.19 21.31 4.96
CA LEU A 9 7.09 20.04 5.70
C LEU A 9 7.27 18.84 4.78
N ARG A 10 6.57 18.83 3.63
CA ARG A 10 6.72 17.77 2.62
C ARG A 10 8.16 17.67 2.12
N GLU A 11 8.75 18.81 1.74
CA GLU A 11 10.12 18.83 1.26
C GLU A 11 11.11 18.32 2.32
N GLN A 12 10.93 18.66 3.59
CA GLN A 12 11.79 18.19 4.67
C GLN A 12 11.71 16.67 4.85
N ILE A 13 10.51 16.08 4.76
CA ILE A 13 10.32 14.63 4.81
C ILE A 13 11.09 13.96 3.67
N LEU A 14 10.93 14.43 2.43
CA LEU A 14 11.55 13.81 1.27
C LEU A 14 13.08 14.04 1.20
N ARG A 15 13.57 15.23 1.57
CA ARG A 15 15.00 15.59 1.50
C ARG A 15 15.89 14.75 2.42
N GLN A 16 15.31 14.14 3.46
CA GLN A 16 16.03 13.19 4.33
C GLN A 16 16.42 11.90 3.59
N HIS A 17 15.82 11.64 2.42
CA HIS A 17 16.03 10.43 1.66
C HIS A 17 16.76 10.72 0.35
N ARG A 18 17.96 10.15 0.23
CA ARG A 18 18.75 10.13 -1.01
C ARG A 18 19.09 8.70 -1.37
N VAL A 19 18.25 8.11 -2.22
CA VAL A 19 18.30 6.69 -2.55
C VAL A 19 19.17 6.48 -3.79
N ARG A 20 20.28 5.75 -3.60
CA ARG A 20 21.26 5.42 -4.65
C ARG A 20 21.57 3.92 -4.75
N SER A 21 20.85 3.10 -4.01
CA SER A 21 21.04 1.64 -3.99
C SER A 21 19.78 0.94 -3.51
N LYS A 22 19.64 -0.35 -3.86
CA LYS A 22 18.54 -1.22 -3.42
C LYS A 22 18.37 -1.24 -1.89
N SER A 23 19.47 -1.33 -1.14
CA SER A 23 19.43 -1.32 0.32
C SER A 23 18.91 0.01 0.89
N LYS A 24 19.22 1.14 0.25
CA LYS A 24 18.65 2.44 0.63
C LYS A 24 17.19 2.57 0.25
N ALA A 25 16.77 1.98 -0.87
CA ALA A 25 15.35 1.93 -1.27
C ALA A 25 14.54 1.13 -0.26
N PHE A 26 15.04 -0.04 0.14
CA PHE A 26 14.44 -0.85 1.21
C PHE A 26 14.33 -0.07 2.52
N ARG A 27 15.41 0.62 2.94
CA ARG A 27 15.39 1.46 4.15
C ARG A 27 14.34 2.57 4.04
N PHE A 28 14.27 3.26 2.90
CA PHE A 28 13.26 4.27 2.65
C PHE A 28 11.84 3.70 2.83
N ILE A 29 11.53 2.58 2.17
CA ILE A 29 10.21 1.93 2.25
C ILE A 29 9.86 1.54 3.69
N ARG A 30 10.82 0.99 4.44
CA ARG A 30 10.62 0.71 5.88
C ARG A 30 10.34 1.97 6.68
N THR A 31 11.12 3.02 6.49
CA THR A 31 10.94 4.28 7.22
C THR A 31 9.60 4.96 6.93
N VAL A 32 9.16 4.95 5.67
CA VAL A 32 7.87 5.57 5.30
C VAL A 32 6.68 4.63 5.49
N GLY A 33 6.90 3.35 5.77
CA GLY A 33 5.85 2.37 6.00
C GLY A 33 5.20 1.88 4.70
N TYR A 34 4.78 2.79 3.82
CA TYR A 34 4.23 2.51 2.49
C TYR A 34 4.36 3.72 1.56
N CYS A 35 4.56 3.46 0.27
CA CYS A 35 4.76 4.51 -0.74
C CYS A 35 4.40 4.01 -2.15
N TYR A 36 4.18 4.92 -3.10
CA TYR A 36 4.08 4.53 -4.50
C TYR A 36 5.43 4.06 -5.04
N ALA A 37 5.43 3.10 -5.97
CA ALA A 37 6.68 2.57 -6.54
C ALA A 37 7.31 3.52 -7.56
N PHE A 38 6.49 4.17 -8.38
CA PHE A 38 6.94 5.01 -9.50
C PHE A 38 6.53 6.47 -9.29
N THR A 39 5.47 6.94 -9.94
CA THR A 39 5.09 8.35 -9.90
C THR A 39 4.24 8.68 -8.68
N PRO A 40 4.28 9.94 -8.20
CA PRO A 40 3.33 10.47 -7.24
C PRO A 40 1.87 10.27 -7.69
N GLY A 41 0.93 10.40 -6.77
CA GLY A 41 -0.47 10.15 -7.05
C GLY A 41 -1.42 10.70 -5.99
N PRO A 42 -2.66 10.18 -5.97
CA PRO A 42 -3.68 10.58 -5.01
C PRO A 42 -3.19 10.51 -3.56
N GLY A 43 -3.77 11.34 -2.71
CA GLY A 43 -3.42 11.40 -1.29
C GLY A 43 -2.03 11.96 -1.00
N ARG A 44 -1.30 12.49 -2.00
CA ARG A 44 0.04 13.08 -1.79
C ARG A 44 1.02 12.10 -1.14
N LEU A 45 0.81 10.80 -1.27
CA LEU A 45 1.73 9.80 -0.75
C LEU A 45 3.10 9.94 -1.44
N PRO A 46 4.24 9.83 -0.73
CA PRO A 46 5.55 9.77 -1.36
C PRO A 46 5.64 8.62 -2.37
N SER A 47 6.54 8.76 -3.34
CA SER A 47 6.97 7.67 -4.17
C SER A 47 8.48 7.41 -4.04
N LEU A 48 8.90 6.17 -4.31
CA LEU A 48 10.32 5.83 -4.37
C LEU A 48 11.04 6.67 -5.44
N PHE A 49 10.39 6.91 -6.59
CA PHE A 49 10.96 7.70 -7.69
C PHE A 49 11.27 9.15 -7.30
N GLU A 50 10.50 9.77 -6.40
CA GLU A 50 10.75 11.14 -5.88
C GLU A 50 12.08 11.24 -5.12
N VAL A 51 12.59 10.14 -4.57
CA VAL A 51 13.78 10.12 -3.69
C VAL A 51 14.99 9.43 -4.34
N LEU A 52 14.88 9.02 -5.61
CA LEU A 52 16.00 8.45 -6.37
C LEU A 52 17.00 9.54 -6.76
N ASP A 53 18.20 9.44 -6.18
CA ASP A 53 19.23 10.46 -6.30
C ASP A 53 20.22 10.12 -7.42
N THR A 54 19.76 10.34 -8.65
CA THR A 54 20.53 10.22 -9.89
C THR A 54 20.15 11.36 -10.85
N ARG A 55 21.12 11.81 -11.64
CA ARG A 55 20.92 12.80 -12.72
C ARG A 55 20.49 12.18 -14.05
N SER A 56 20.63 10.86 -14.21
CA SER A 56 20.21 10.13 -15.41
C SER A 56 18.81 9.56 -15.23
N ASP A 57 17.91 9.92 -16.14
CA ASP A 57 16.53 9.43 -16.16
C ASP A 57 16.47 7.94 -16.49
N ASP A 58 17.28 7.46 -17.45
CA ASP A 58 17.40 6.03 -17.77
C ASP A 58 17.81 5.21 -16.55
N ARG A 59 18.84 5.68 -15.82
CA ARG A 59 19.27 5.03 -14.58
C ARG A 59 18.18 5.05 -13.52
N ARG A 60 17.41 6.15 -13.43
CA ARG A 60 16.30 6.28 -12.47
C ARG A 60 15.24 5.23 -12.75
N TRP A 61 14.87 5.04 -14.01
CA TRP A 61 13.93 4.01 -14.43
C TRP A 61 14.49 2.60 -14.25
N ALA A 62 15.74 2.35 -14.63
CA ALA A 62 16.40 1.06 -14.44
C ALA A 62 16.37 0.64 -12.97
N TRP A 63 16.73 1.55 -12.04
CA TRP A 63 16.65 1.29 -10.60
C TRP A 63 15.22 1.05 -10.12
N ALA A 64 14.26 1.88 -10.56
CA ALA A 64 12.88 1.75 -10.12
C ALA A 64 12.28 0.40 -10.54
N TRP A 65 12.52 -0.06 -11.77
CA TRP A 65 12.08 -1.36 -12.25
C TRP A 65 12.80 -2.51 -11.55
N ASP A 66 14.14 -2.50 -11.54
CA ASP A 66 14.95 -3.54 -10.88
C ASP A 66 14.53 -3.75 -9.42
N TRP A 67 14.37 -2.67 -8.65
CA TRP A 67 14.05 -2.79 -7.22
C TRP A 67 12.57 -3.12 -6.96
N LYS A 68 11.68 -2.81 -7.90
CA LYS A 68 10.28 -3.21 -7.85
C LYS A 68 10.10 -4.72 -7.95
N ASP A 69 11.00 -5.40 -8.64
CA ASP A 69 10.94 -6.84 -8.81
C ASP A 69 11.84 -7.55 -7.78
N ALA A 70 13.04 -7.03 -7.51
CA ALA A 70 13.95 -7.60 -6.54
C ALA A 70 13.43 -7.56 -5.09
N LEU A 71 12.91 -6.42 -4.62
CA LEU A 71 12.54 -6.27 -3.20
C LEU A 71 11.38 -7.20 -2.76
N PRO A 72 10.30 -7.36 -3.54
CA PRO A 72 9.27 -8.34 -3.22
C PRO A 72 9.77 -9.77 -3.40
N THR A 73 10.54 -10.08 -4.45
CA THR A 73 11.09 -11.44 -4.67
C THR A 73 11.95 -11.89 -3.47
N GLU A 74 12.75 -10.97 -2.91
CA GLU A 74 13.53 -11.19 -1.68
C GLU A 74 12.70 -11.17 -0.38
N LYS A 75 11.36 -11.08 -0.48
CA LYS A 75 10.42 -10.95 0.65
C LYS A 75 10.81 -9.82 1.61
N ARG A 76 11.27 -8.69 1.09
CA ARG A 76 11.61 -7.50 1.90
C ARG A 76 10.44 -6.54 2.05
N VAL A 77 9.55 -6.51 1.08
CA VAL A 77 8.39 -5.62 1.02
C VAL A 77 7.23 -6.35 0.34
N PHE A 78 6.00 -5.96 0.65
CA PHE A 78 4.85 -6.32 -0.15
C PHE A 78 4.73 -5.33 -1.32
N TYR A 79 4.37 -5.83 -2.51
CA TYR A 79 4.11 -5.01 -3.69
C TYR A 79 2.76 -5.35 -4.31
N GLY A 80 1.93 -4.33 -4.52
CA GLY A 80 0.60 -4.50 -5.11
C GLY A 80 -0.09 -3.19 -5.46
N ARG A 81 -1.35 -3.27 -5.91
CA ARG A 81 -2.17 -2.10 -6.25
C ARG A 81 -3.19 -1.74 -5.17
N ILE A 82 -2.72 -1.71 -3.92
CA ILE A 82 -3.54 -1.55 -2.72
C ILE A 82 -4.09 -0.12 -2.54
N LEU A 83 -3.28 0.90 -2.82
CA LEU A 83 -3.64 2.30 -2.61
C LEU A 83 -3.95 2.99 -3.95
N ALA A 84 -5.15 3.55 -4.07
CA ALA A 84 -5.62 4.26 -5.27
C ALA A 84 -5.36 3.52 -6.60
N ARG A 85 -5.37 2.17 -6.58
CA ARG A 85 -5.02 1.28 -7.71
C ARG A 85 -3.63 1.51 -8.31
N LYS A 86 -2.74 2.22 -7.61
CA LYS A 86 -1.37 2.51 -8.06
C LYS A 86 -0.40 1.45 -7.54
N PRO A 87 0.67 1.14 -8.30
CA PRO A 87 1.81 0.36 -7.81
C PRO A 87 2.34 0.90 -6.48
N THR A 88 2.25 0.10 -5.43
CA THR A 88 2.50 0.50 -4.04
C THR A 88 3.41 -0.53 -3.38
N PHE A 89 4.42 -0.04 -2.66
CA PHE A 89 5.17 -0.83 -1.69
C PHE A 89 4.56 -0.66 -0.31
N ILE A 90 4.47 -1.76 0.43
CA ILE A 90 4.14 -1.76 1.86
C ILE A 90 5.29 -2.49 2.57
N SER A 91 5.86 -1.85 3.59
CA SER A 91 6.86 -2.47 4.46
C SER A 91 6.24 -3.65 5.20
N LEU A 92 7.03 -4.69 5.49
CA LEU A 92 6.52 -5.83 6.24
C LEU A 92 6.14 -5.49 7.69
N GLU A 93 6.58 -4.34 8.23
CA GLU A 93 6.15 -3.81 9.53
C GLU A 93 4.71 -3.29 9.51
N PHE A 94 4.32 -2.60 8.42
CA PHE A 94 2.97 -2.08 8.26
C PHE A 94 2.00 -3.08 7.62
N LEU A 95 2.49 -4.11 6.94
CA LEU A 95 1.65 -5.10 6.27
C LEU A 95 0.58 -5.75 7.18
N PRO A 96 0.86 -6.15 8.45
CA PRO A 96 -0.16 -6.67 9.36
C PRO A 96 -1.31 -5.68 9.65
N HIS A 97 -1.03 -4.38 9.67
CA HIS A 97 -2.06 -3.35 9.87
C HIS A 97 -2.99 -3.29 8.65
N PHE A 98 -2.44 -3.31 7.43
CA PHE A 98 -3.24 -3.38 6.21
C PHE A 98 -4.04 -4.69 6.11
N PHE A 99 -3.46 -5.81 6.55
CA PHE A 99 -4.16 -7.08 6.63
C PHE A 99 -5.36 -7.01 7.59
N ALA A 100 -5.16 -6.50 8.81
CA ALA A 100 -6.23 -6.36 9.80
C ALA A 100 -7.41 -5.50 9.31
N LEU A 101 -7.15 -4.51 8.45
CA LEU A 101 -8.21 -3.67 7.85
C LEU A 101 -9.11 -4.41 6.85
N THR A 102 -8.73 -5.61 6.38
CA THR A 102 -9.60 -6.42 5.51
C THR A 102 -10.72 -7.11 6.29
N GLY A 103 -10.49 -7.38 7.57
CA GLY A 103 -11.30 -8.25 8.42
C GLY A 103 -11.07 -9.74 8.17
N ASN A 104 -9.98 -10.12 7.49
CA ASN A 104 -9.53 -11.51 7.37
C ASN A 104 -8.78 -11.93 8.63
N VAL A 105 -8.83 -13.24 8.92
CA VAL A 105 -8.14 -13.85 10.06
C VAL A 105 -6.95 -14.70 9.63
N GLY A 106 -6.84 -15.00 8.33
CA GLY A 106 -5.76 -15.81 7.76
C GLY A 106 -6.12 -17.28 7.60
N GLU A 107 -7.40 -17.62 7.73
CA GLU A 107 -7.89 -18.99 7.60
C GLU A 107 -8.13 -19.36 6.12
N PRO A 108 -7.98 -20.64 5.75
CA PRO A 108 -8.17 -21.10 4.38
C PRO A 108 -9.57 -20.81 3.79
N ASP A 109 -10.59 -20.61 4.63
CA ASP A 109 -11.97 -20.37 4.25
C ASP A 109 -12.37 -18.88 4.24
N ASP A 110 -11.45 -17.95 4.54
CA ASP A 110 -11.73 -16.50 4.55
C ASP A 110 -12.34 -16.04 3.20
N TYR A 111 -11.90 -16.64 2.09
CA TYR A 111 -12.44 -16.33 0.76
C TYR A 111 -13.90 -16.75 0.57
N LEU A 112 -14.35 -17.84 1.23
CA LEU A 112 -15.75 -18.30 1.19
C LEU A 112 -16.64 -17.32 1.94
N ARG A 113 -16.25 -16.94 3.17
CA ARG A 113 -16.96 -15.95 3.96
C ARG A 113 -17.09 -14.61 3.23
N LEU A 114 -16.01 -14.15 2.57
CA LEU A 114 -16.05 -12.93 1.77
C LEU A 114 -16.98 -13.05 0.55
N TYR A 115 -17.01 -14.21 -0.10
CA TYR A 115 -17.91 -14.48 -1.22
C TYR A 115 -19.38 -14.49 -0.80
N GLU A 116 -19.71 -15.21 0.29
CA GLU A 116 -21.06 -15.28 0.85
C GLU A 116 -21.58 -13.91 1.30
N ALA A 117 -20.68 -13.06 1.83
CA ALA A 117 -20.98 -11.68 2.18
C ALA A 117 -21.07 -10.73 0.96
N GLY A 118 -20.92 -11.22 -0.27
CA GLY A 118 -20.94 -10.40 -1.49
C GLY A 118 -19.74 -9.48 -1.66
N ARG A 119 -18.66 -9.68 -0.89
CA ARG A 119 -17.43 -8.86 -0.91
C ARG A 119 -16.35 -9.43 -1.83
N LEU A 120 -16.57 -10.60 -2.42
CA LEU A 120 -15.67 -11.24 -3.38
C LEU A 120 -16.47 -11.71 -4.61
N SER A 121 -15.99 -11.44 -5.82
CA SER A 121 -16.69 -11.89 -7.03
C SER A 121 -16.56 -13.41 -7.25
N ALA A 122 -17.52 -14.01 -7.96
CA ALA A 122 -17.47 -15.43 -8.32
C ALA A 122 -16.22 -15.81 -9.14
N LEU A 123 -15.74 -14.90 -9.99
CA LEU A 123 -14.48 -15.14 -10.72
C LEU A 123 -13.28 -15.10 -9.76
N ALA A 124 -13.22 -14.14 -8.83
CA ALA A 124 -12.16 -14.07 -7.84
C ALA A 124 -12.13 -15.31 -6.94
N LYS A 125 -13.29 -15.81 -6.50
CA LYS A 125 -13.40 -17.10 -5.80
C LYS A 125 -12.75 -18.25 -6.58
N ARG A 126 -13.13 -18.44 -7.86
CA ARG A 126 -12.55 -19.50 -8.70
C ARG A 126 -11.04 -19.33 -8.91
N VAL A 127 -10.57 -18.09 -9.07
CA VAL A 127 -9.13 -17.81 -9.18
C VAL A 127 -8.41 -18.20 -7.90
N TYR A 128 -8.96 -17.86 -6.73
CA TYR A 128 -8.40 -18.28 -5.44
C TYR A 128 -8.30 -19.81 -5.35
N GLU A 129 -9.36 -20.54 -5.67
CA GLU A 129 -9.40 -22.01 -5.62
C GLU A 129 -8.37 -22.67 -6.54
N VAL A 130 -8.22 -22.15 -7.77
CA VAL A 130 -7.21 -22.61 -8.73
C VAL A 130 -5.79 -22.42 -8.19
N VAL A 131 -5.50 -21.24 -7.62
CA VAL A 131 -4.17 -20.97 -7.04
C VAL A 131 -3.95 -21.81 -5.78
N ALA A 132 -4.96 -21.92 -4.91
CA ALA A 132 -4.88 -22.72 -3.69
C ALA A 132 -4.50 -24.19 -4.00
N ALA A 133 -5.14 -24.79 -5.01
CA ALA A 133 -4.85 -26.16 -5.44
C ALA A 133 -3.52 -26.29 -6.21
N GLY A 134 -3.17 -25.33 -7.08
CA GLY A 134 -2.06 -25.45 -8.01
C GLY A 134 -0.70 -24.93 -7.53
N GLY A 135 -0.65 -24.21 -6.40
CA GLY A 135 0.56 -23.50 -5.97
C GLY A 135 0.74 -22.15 -6.69
N PRO A 136 1.98 -21.64 -6.77
CA PRO A 136 2.30 -20.47 -7.58
C PRO A 136 1.92 -20.65 -9.06
N LEU A 137 1.11 -19.75 -9.60
CA LEU A 137 0.66 -19.78 -10.99
C LEU A 137 0.86 -18.44 -11.69
N THR A 138 1.24 -18.49 -12.97
CA THR A 138 1.27 -17.30 -13.82
C THR A 138 -0.14 -16.81 -14.14
N THR A 139 -0.32 -15.52 -14.43
CA THR A 139 -1.59 -14.96 -14.94
C THR A 139 -2.10 -15.76 -16.15
N ARG A 140 -1.19 -16.27 -17.00
CA ARG A 140 -1.54 -17.07 -18.19
C ARG A 140 -2.10 -18.45 -17.83
N GLN A 141 -1.51 -19.13 -16.83
CA GLN A 141 -2.00 -20.40 -16.30
C GLN A 141 -3.34 -20.23 -15.59
N ILE A 142 -3.47 -19.20 -14.75
CA ILE A 142 -4.75 -18.86 -14.09
C ILE A 142 -5.84 -18.66 -15.14
N ARG A 143 -5.60 -17.82 -16.15
CA ARG A 143 -6.55 -17.60 -17.27
C ARG A 143 -6.94 -18.92 -17.92
N ALA A 144 -5.97 -19.77 -18.26
CA ALA A 144 -6.26 -21.04 -18.93
C ALA A 144 -7.18 -21.95 -18.10
N ALA A 145 -7.08 -21.90 -16.77
CA ALA A 145 -7.91 -22.67 -15.87
C ALA A 145 -9.31 -22.08 -15.65
N VAL A 146 -9.45 -20.76 -15.51
CA VAL A 146 -10.75 -20.13 -15.15
C VAL A 146 -11.54 -19.55 -16.33
N GLU A 147 -10.89 -19.36 -17.48
CA GLU A 147 -11.48 -18.84 -18.72
C GLU A 147 -10.86 -19.56 -19.95
N PRO A 148 -10.99 -20.91 -20.08
CA PRO A 148 -10.29 -21.70 -21.10
C PRO A 148 -10.60 -21.24 -22.54
N ASP A 149 -11.85 -20.84 -22.80
CA ASP A 149 -12.32 -20.43 -24.14
C ASP A 149 -11.86 -19.02 -24.55
N ARG A 150 -11.19 -18.27 -23.66
CA ARG A 150 -10.76 -16.89 -23.93
C ARG A 150 -9.26 -16.80 -24.20
N ARG A 151 -8.89 -16.09 -25.28
CA ARG A 151 -7.49 -15.73 -25.55
C ARG A 151 -7.12 -14.43 -24.81
N GLY A 152 -5.91 -14.41 -24.23
CA GLY A 152 -5.39 -13.25 -23.51
C GLY A 152 -6.07 -12.97 -22.16
N SER A 153 -5.42 -12.18 -21.31
CA SER A 153 -5.98 -11.80 -20.01
C SER A 153 -7.09 -10.77 -20.20
N SER A 154 -8.31 -11.09 -19.73
CA SER A 154 -9.44 -10.17 -19.82
C SER A 154 -9.36 -9.10 -18.73
N ALA A 155 -9.96 -7.92 -18.97
CA ALA A 155 -10.12 -6.90 -17.93
C ALA A 155 -10.88 -7.44 -16.70
N ARG A 156 -11.73 -8.45 -16.89
CA ARG A 156 -12.46 -9.15 -15.82
C ARG A 156 -11.51 -9.96 -14.94
N LEU A 157 -10.58 -10.72 -15.53
CA LEU A 157 -9.56 -11.48 -14.78
C LEU A 157 -8.63 -10.54 -14.00
N LEU A 158 -8.19 -9.44 -14.62
CA LEU A 158 -7.32 -8.47 -13.94
C LEU A 158 -8.02 -7.81 -12.75
N ARG A 159 -9.35 -7.58 -12.84
CA ARG A 159 -10.15 -7.12 -11.69
C ARG A 159 -10.23 -8.18 -10.59
N ALA A 160 -10.49 -9.44 -10.94
CA ALA A 160 -10.53 -10.53 -9.97
C ALA A 160 -9.19 -10.70 -9.22
N LEU A 161 -8.06 -10.62 -9.93
CA LEU A 161 -6.72 -10.65 -9.30
C LEU A 161 -6.48 -9.44 -8.39
N ALA A 162 -6.95 -8.25 -8.79
CA ALA A 162 -6.85 -7.05 -7.96
C ALA A 162 -7.75 -7.12 -6.71
N GLU A 163 -8.96 -7.67 -6.82
CA GLU A 163 -9.84 -7.94 -5.67
C GLU A 163 -9.13 -8.83 -4.65
N LEU A 164 -8.60 -9.97 -5.09
CA LEU A 164 -7.88 -10.91 -4.23
C LEU A 164 -6.62 -10.29 -3.60
N GLN A 165 -5.89 -9.47 -4.36
CA GLN A 165 -4.70 -8.78 -3.86
C GLN A 165 -5.07 -7.72 -2.81
N ASN A 166 -6.13 -6.94 -3.05
CA ASN A 166 -6.59 -5.90 -2.12
C ASN A 166 -7.16 -6.48 -0.82
N LEU A 167 -7.67 -7.70 -0.88
CA LEU A 167 -8.12 -8.48 0.28
C LEU A 167 -6.99 -9.30 0.90
N PHE A 168 -5.74 -9.18 0.43
CA PHE A 168 -4.60 -9.94 0.96
C PHE A 168 -4.81 -11.47 0.95
N LEU A 169 -5.65 -11.97 0.04
CA LEU A 169 -5.85 -13.41 -0.19
C LEU A 169 -4.75 -13.96 -1.12
N LEU A 170 -4.42 -13.20 -2.17
CA LEU A 170 -3.31 -13.49 -3.07
C LEU A 170 -2.24 -12.40 -3.00
N ALA A 171 -1.00 -12.80 -3.31
CA ALA A 171 0.11 -11.91 -3.56
C ALA A 171 0.68 -12.13 -4.95
N ARG A 172 1.18 -11.04 -5.56
CA ARG A 172 2.09 -11.16 -6.71
C ARG A 172 3.48 -11.41 -6.15
N ILE A 173 4.02 -12.60 -6.40
CA ILE A 173 5.27 -13.06 -5.79
C ILE A 173 6.47 -12.97 -6.73
N GLY A 174 6.22 -12.71 -8.01
CA GLY A 174 7.26 -12.59 -9.03
C GLY A 174 6.70 -12.38 -10.42
N GLU A 175 7.56 -12.60 -11.39
CA GLU A 175 7.27 -12.53 -12.82
C GLU A 175 8.17 -13.50 -13.59
N VAL A 176 7.68 -13.90 -14.75
CA VAL A 176 8.43 -14.73 -15.71
C VAL A 176 8.36 -14.05 -17.07
N GLY A 177 9.36 -14.31 -17.91
CA GLY A 177 9.50 -13.69 -19.21
C GLY A 177 10.23 -12.35 -19.15
N ASP A 178 10.92 -12.04 -20.24
CA ASP A 178 11.81 -10.90 -20.43
C ASP A 178 11.32 -9.95 -21.55
N ASN A 179 10.23 -10.30 -22.22
CA ASN A 179 9.64 -9.51 -23.29
C ASN A 179 8.10 -9.49 -23.19
N PRO A 180 7.42 -8.51 -23.83
CA PRO A 180 5.96 -8.39 -23.74
C PRO A 180 5.16 -9.64 -24.18
N GLY A 181 5.75 -10.52 -24.99
CA GLY A 181 5.08 -11.72 -25.51
C GLY A 181 5.10 -12.91 -24.54
N ASN A 182 6.08 -12.97 -23.64
CA ASN A 182 6.21 -14.05 -22.63
C ASN A 182 6.06 -13.55 -21.19
N TYR A 183 5.97 -12.23 -20.97
CA TYR A 183 5.86 -11.63 -19.64
C TYR A 183 4.55 -11.98 -18.92
N ALA A 184 4.66 -12.55 -17.73
CA ALA A 184 3.51 -12.85 -16.88
C ALA A 184 3.86 -12.71 -15.39
N TYR A 185 2.92 -12.16 -14.63
CA TYR A 185 3.00 -12.16 -13.17
C TYR A 185 2.75 -13.55 -12.60
N VAL A 186 3.53 -13.91 -11.58
CA VAL A 186 3.33 -15.11 -10.77
C VAL A 186 2.56 -14.74 -9.51
N TRP A 187 1.49 -15.47 -9.25
CA TRP A 187 0.59 -15.26 -8.12
C TRP A 187 0.60 -16.49 -7.22
N ASP A 188 0.55 -16.26 -5.92
CA ASP A 188 0.36 -17.32 -4.93
C ASP A 188 -0.50 -16.80 -3.77
N LEU A 189 -0.97 -17.69 -2.91
CA LEU A 189 -1.64 -17.34 -1.66
C LEU A 189 -0.70 -16.47 -0.81
N LEU A 190 -1.22 -15.38 -0.24
CA LEU A 190 -0.42 -14.59 0.70
C LEU A 190 0.08 -15.45 1.87
N ALA A 191 -0.79 -16.32 2.39
CA ALA A 191 -0.48 -17.22 3.50
C ALA A 191 0.67 -18.21 3.20
N ARG A 192 0.88 -18.60 1.92
CA ARG A 192 2.05 -19.41 1.53
C ARG A 192 3.30 -18.57 1.36
N TRP A 193 3.15 -17.38 0.77
CA TRP A 193 4.29 -16.52 0.46
C TRP A 193 4.87 -15.82 1.70
N LEU A 194 4.02 -15.28 2.56
CA LEU A 194 4.33 -14.58 3.82
C LEU A 194 3.47 -15.14 4.96
N PRO A 195 3.81 -16.34 5.49
CA PRO A 195 2.97 -17.06 6.46
C PRO A 195 2.81 -16.37 7.82
N ASP A 196 3.69 -15.44 8.17
CA ASP A 196 3.69 -14.74 9.46
C ASP A 196 2.69 -13.57 9.54
N VAL A 197 2.18 -13.10 8.40
CA VAL A 197 1.38 -11.86 8.34
C VAL A 197 0.10 -11.96 9.16
N ALA A 198 -0.65 -13.05 9.03
CA ALA A 198 -1.89 -13.26 9.77
C ALA A 198 -1.64 -13.34 11.28
N GLY A 199 -0.65 -14.13 11.70
CA GLY A 199 -0.26 -14.24 13.11
C GLY A 199 0.18 -12.90 13.72
N ARG A 200 0.90 -12.07 12.95
CA ARG A 200 1.28 -10.72 13.38
C ARG A 200 0.11 -9.72 13.39
N ALA A 201 -0.97 -10.02 12.67
CA ALA A 201 -2.18 -9.20 12.63
C ALA A 201 -3.22 -9.61 13.69
N ALA A 202 -3.15 -10.83 14.23
CA ALA A 202 -4.18 -11.42 15.12
C ALA A 202 -4.52 -10.56 16.36
N GLY A 203 -3.56 -9.78 16.88
CA GLY A 203 -3.77 -8.86 18.00
C GLY A 203 -4.09 -7.41 17.61
N ILE A 204 -4.12 -7.09 16.32
CA ILE A 204 -4.33 -5.72 15.84
C ILE A 204 -5.81 -5.54 15.54
N SER A 205 -6.52 -4.80 16.40
CA SER A 205 -7.91 -4.45 16.12
C SER A 205 -8.01 -3.57 14.86
N HIS A 206 -9.13 -3.63 14.15
CA HIS A 206 -9.39 -2.77 12.99
C HIS A 206 -9.20 -1.28 13.33
N ARG A 207 -9.62 -0.86 14.54
CA ARG A 207 -9.46 0.52 15.05
C ARG A 207 -7.99 0.89 15.22
N ALA A 208 -7.20 0.04 15.88
CA ALA A 208 -5.76 0.25 16.06
C ALA A 208 -5.00 0.24 14.73
N ALA A 209 -5.38 -0.64 13.80
CA ALA A 209 -4.81 -0.68 12.46
C ALA A 209 -5.07 0.63 11.69
N ALA A 210 -6.31 1.14 11.74
CA ALA A 210 -6.67 2.40 11.10
C ALA A 210 -5.90 3.58 11.72
N ALA A 211 -5.81 3.65 13.05
CA ALA A 211 -5.04 4.69 13.74
C ALA A 211 -3.55 4.66 13.34
N ALA A 212 -2.91 3.49 13.36
CA ALA A 212 -1.49 3.34 13.01
C ALA A 212 -1.21 3.72 11.55
N VAL A 213 -2.05 3.28 10.61
CA VAL A 213 -1.94 3.65 9.19
C VAL A 213 -2.16 5.16 9.02
N LEU A 214 -3.18 5.75 9.67
CA LEU A 214 -3.44 7.18 9.56
C LEU A 214 -2.31 8.03 10.15
N GLU A 215 -1.78 7.66 11.32
CA GLU A 215 -0.65 8.36 11.93
C GLU A 215 0.56 8.38 10.99
N GLN A 216 0.91 7.21 10.45
CA GLN A 216 2.02 7.10 9.52
C GLN A 216 1.78 7.91 8.24
N TYR A 217 0.55 7.93 7.74
CA TYR A 217 0.18 8.75 6.60
C TYR A 217 0.43 10.24 6.86
N VAL A 218 -0.02 10.75 8.01
CA VAL A 218 0.20 12.17 8.39
C VAL A 218 1.69 12.45 8.55
N ARG A 219 2.45 11.52 9.13
CA ARG A 219 3.90 11.62 9.29
C ARG A 219 4.64 11.78 7.96
N ILE A 220 4.25 11.02 6.93
CA ILE A 220 4.96 11.00 5.64
C ILE A 220 4.40 12.01 4.61
N THR A 221 3.25 12.60 4.88
CA THR A 221 2.63 13.65 4.03
C THR A 221 2.71 15.05 4.64
N GLY A 222 2.99 15.14 5.95
CA GLY A 222 3.27 16.35 6.71
C GLY A 222 2.02 17.04 7.25
N ALA A 223 1.09 17.40 6.37
CA ALA A 223 -0.17 18.07 6.74
C ALA A 223 -1.27 17.79 5.71
N PRO A 224 -1.74 16.53 5.59
CA PRO A 224 -2.81 16.17 4.68
C PRO A 224 -4.16 16.67 5.20
N ARG A 225 -5.13 16.78 4.30
CA ARG A 225 -6.53 17.00 4.68
C ARG A 225 -7.19 15.66 5.01
N PRO A 226 -8.14 15.58 5.95
CA PRO A 226 -8.83 14.32 6.28
C PRO A 226 -9.42 13.61 5.06
N GLU A 227 -10.00 14.34 4.11
CA GLU A 227 -10.58 13.79 2.88
C GLU A 227 -9.53 13.16 1.95
N GLU A 228 -8.28 13.61 1.99
CA GLU A 228 -7.18 13.02 1.23
C GLU A 228 -6.84 11.63 1.78
N ALA A 229 -6.90 11.45 3.11
CA ALA A 229 -6.75 10.15 3.75
C ALA A 229 -7.93 9.22 3.40
N ALA A 230 -9.17 9.71 3.54
CA ALA A 230 -10.37 8.93 3.23
C ALA A 230 -10.34 8.39 1.79
N GLY A 231 -10.05 9.27 0.82
CA GLY A 231 -9.97 8.89 -0.59
C GLY A 231 -8.80 7.96 -0.92
N LEU A 232 -7.66 8.12 -0.25
CA LEU A 232 -6.49 7.26 -0.44
C LEU A 232 -6.74 5.83 0.03
N PHE A 233 -7.32 5.68 1.23
CA PHE A 233 -7.55 4.37 1.86
C PHE A 233 -8.90 3.74 1.49
N GLY A 234 -9.78 4.49 0.83
CA GLY A 234 -11.14 4.03 0.52
C GLY A 234 -11.98 3.80 1.79
N TRP A 235 -11.70 4.54 2.86
CA TRP A 235 -12.37 4.35 4.14
C TRP A 235 -13.75 5.01 4.17
N PRO A 236 -14.75 4.33 4.76
CA PRO A 236 -15.99 4.99 5.16
C PRO A 236 -15.72 6.17 6.11
N PRO A 237 -16.55 7.22 6.10
CA PRO A 237 -16.39 8.37 7.00
C PRO A 237 -16.27 7.98 8.48
N SER A 238 -16.97 6.94 8.92
CA SER A 238 -16.94 6.44 10.30
C SER A 238 -15.57 5.90 10.72
N VAL A 239 -14.88 5.18 9.83
CA VAL A 239 -13.54 4.65 10.09
C VAL A 239 -12.54 5.79 10.24
N LEU A 240 -12.58 6.77 9.33
CA LEU A 240 -11.72 7.94 9.40
C LEU A 240 -11.99 8.77 10.66
N ALA A 241 -13.26 9.05 10.97
CA ALA A 241 -13.64 9.85 12.14
C ALA A 241 -13.17 9.20 13.44
N THR A 242 -13.31 7.87 13.57
CA THR A 242 -12.82 7.12 14.73
C THR A 242 -11.31 7.20 14.85
N ALA A 243 -10.57 6.92 13.77
CA ALA A 243 -9.11 6.96 13.78
C ALA A 243 -8.56 8.38 14.06
N VAL A 244 -9.19 9.43 13.51
CA VAL A 244 -8.85 10.82 13.84
C VAL A 244 -9.14 11.11 15.31
N GLY A 245 -10.32 10.72 15.81
CA GLY A 245 -10.72 10.95 17.20
C GLY A 245 -9.75 10.31 18.20
N ASP A 246 -9.32 9.08 17.94
CA ASP A 246 -8.33 8.36 18.75
C ASP A 246 -7.01 9.12 18.81
N LEU A 247 -6.48 9.47 17.65
CA LEU A 247 -5.18 10.15 17.55
C LEU A 247 -5.20 11.57 18.12
N LEU A 248 -6.35 12.26 18.10
CA LEU A 248 -6.53 13.55 18.76
C LEU A 248 -6.63 13.37 20.29
N GLY A 249 -7.41 12.38 20.77
CA GLY A 249 -7.57 12.08 22.18
C GLY A 249 -6.27 11.64 22.85
N GLU A 250 -5.47 10.82 22.15
CA GLU A 250 -4.14 10.39 22.57
C GLU A 250 -3.05 11.42 22.34
N SER A 251 -3.41 12.62 21.86
CA SER A 251 -2.46 13.72 21.69
C SER A 251 -1.34 13.47 20.68
N VAL A 252 -1.54 12.53 19.75
CA VAL A 252 -0.61 12.20 18.67
C VAL A 252 -0.73 13.20 17.53
N LEU A 253 -1.97 13.55 17.17
CA LEU A 253 -2.31 14.52 16.14
C LEU A 253 -2.96 15.77 16.75
N ASP A 254 -2.88 16.87 16.01
CA ASP A 254 -3.69 18.07 16.21
C ASP A 254 -4.35 18.47 14.88
N LEU A 255 -5.47 19.21 14.97
CA LEU A 255 -6.08 19.89 13.85
C LEU A 255 -5.48 21.28 13.70
N ALA A 256 -5.06 21.62 12.48
CA ALA A 256 -4.64 22.96 12.11
C ALA A 256 -5.44 23.45 10.91
N ARG A 257 -5.84 24.73 10.93
CA ARG A 257 -6.47 25.35 9.76
C ARG A 257 -5.47 25.51 8.63
N GLY A 258 -5.83 25.15 7.42
CA GLY A 258 -5.06 25.33 6.19
C GLY A 258 -5.16 26.77 5.64
N PRO A 259 -4.58 27.04 4.47
CA PRO A 259 -4.62 28.35 3.83
C PRO A 259 -6.03 28.83 3.48
N ASN A 260 -6.98 27.93 3.22
CA ASN A 260 -8.35 28.26 2.82
C ASN A 260 -9.35 27.99 3.96
N GLY A 261 -8.87 27.85 5.21
CA GLY A 261 -9.69 27.55 6.37
C GLY A 261 -10.08 26.07 6.53
N GLU A 262 -9.62 25.19 5.64
CA GLU A 262 -9.87 23.75 5.71
C GLU A 262 -9.07 23.07 6.83
N ASP A 263 -9.57 21.97 7.38
CA ASP A 263 -8.84 21.25 8.41
C ASP A 263 -7.70 20.41 7.84
N ARG A 264 -6.58 20.39 8.57
CA ARG A 264 -5.41 19.58 8.26
C ARG A 264 -4.96 18.82 9.49
N LEU A 265 -4.69 17.54 9.28
CA LEU A 265 -4.10 16.66 10.30
C LEU A 265 -2.61 16.93 10.37
N VAL A 266 -2.07 17.16 11.56
CA VAL A 266 -0.64 17.40 11.76
C VAL A 266 -0.17 16.65 13.00
N LEU A 267 1.01 16.03 12.95
CA LEU A 267 1.61 15.50 14.17
C LEU A 267 1.81 16.62 15.20
N ARG A 268 1.38 16.41 16.44
CA ARG A 268 1.53 17.40 17.53
C ARG A 268 2.97 17.89 17.66
N THR A 269 3.92 16.95 17.65
CA THR A 269 5.37 17.26 17.72
C THR A 269 5.86 18.13 16.55
N THR A 270 5.24 18.04 15.38
CA THR A 270 5.54 18.92 14.24
C THR A 270 4.96 20.31 14.47
N LEU A 271 3.73 20.39 14.97
CA LEU A 271 3.07 21.66 15.28
C LEU A 271 3.83 22.45 16.36
N GLU A 272 4.29 21.78 17.42
CA GLU A 272 5.09 22.36 18.49
C GLU A 272 6.42 22.92 17.97
N ARG A 273 7.14 22.17 17.12
CA ARG A 273 8.37 22.63 16.48
C ARG A 273 8.13 23.86 15.61
N LEU A 274 7.03 23.90 14.87
CA LEU A 274 6.66 25.06 14.06
C LEU A 274 6.31 26.29 14.90
N ARG A 275 5.72 26.11 16.09
CA ARG A 275 5.45 27.20 17.04
C ARG A 275 6.74 27.76 17.64
N ARG A 276 7.66 26.88 18.07
CA ARG A 276 8.97 27.27 18.62
C ARG A 276 9.91 27.94 17.61
N GLY A 277 9.81 27.58 16.33
CA GLY A 277 10.61 28.22 15.27
C GLY A 277 10.02 29.54 14.75
N ARG A 278 8.90 30.02 15.31
CA ARG A 278 8.24 31.30 14.98
C ARG A 278 8.38 32.36 16.08
N SER A 279 8.82 31.96 17.29
CA SER A 279 9.30 32.85 18.36
C SER A 279 10.77 33.16 18.15
#